data_AF-A0A935B5D9-F1
#
_entry.id   AF-A0A935B5D9-F1
#
_cell.length_a   1.000
_cell.length_b   1.000
_cell.length_c   1.000
_cell.angle_alpha   90.00
_cell.angle_beta   90.00
_cell.angle_gamma   90.00
#
_symmetry.space_group_name_H-M   'P 1'
#
loop_
_entity.id
_entity.type
_entity.pdbx_description
1 polymer ?
#
loop_
_entity_poly.entity_id
_entity_poly.type
_entity_poly.pdbx_seq_one_letter_code
_entity_poly.pdbx_strand_id
1 'polypeptide(L)'
;MREGDRVIELPAIQAVFRAMGVSAMKGNRFAQRTLAELVRTVEQEDQALRIENLDAMLTYKMAWEKEIERCKSLGLPDPDPVPHPKDIFLDFRSGETNVRGPMTREERAEWDERLQRRTEAQDEVTYAAAKYKRAKDERTKNMWLDHWSFEQRIFDNINDRVPKHYQVKLENRSYLKDASRPGDFAPDKKANWRGSKTTFKRVAADEEE
;
A
#
# COMPACT_ATOMS: atom_id res chain seq x y z
N MET A 1 -36.73 3.06 -20.08
CA MET A 1 -37.17 1.85 -20.81
C MET A 1 -37.22 0.72 -19.80
N ARG A 2 -38.35 0.01 -19.68
CA ARG A 2 -38.55 -1.06 -18.70
C ARG A 2 -38.33 -2.38 -19.41
N GLU A 3 -37.31 -3.13 -19.00
CA GLU A 3 -37.11 -4.52 -19.40
C GLU A 3 -36.76 -5.28 -18.12
N GLY A 4 -37.68 -6.15 -17.66
CA GLY A 4 -37.49 -7.15 -16.61
C GLY A 4 -36.87 -6.71 -15.27
N ASP A 5 -37.72 -6.53 -14.25
CA ASP A 5 -37.50 -6.69 -12.79
C ASP A 5 -36.15 -6.32 -12.11
N ARG A 6 -35.27 -5.56 -12.76
CA ARG A 6 -34.05 -5.00 -12.14
C ARG A 6 -34.01 -3.49 -12.32
N VAL A 7 -33.61 -2.86 -11.22
CA VAL A 7 -33.64 -1.42 -10.96
C VAL A 7 -32.68 -0.68 -11.91
N ILE A 8 -33.25 0.09 -12.85
CA ILE A 8 -32.56 0.96 -13.84
C ILE A 8 -32.37 2.39 -13.29
N GLU A 9 -32.43 2.58 -11.97
CA GLU A 9 -32.48 3.91 -11.35
C GLU A 9 -31.19 4.74 -11.53
N LEU A 10 -30.01 4.12 -11.36
CA LEU A 10 -28.73 4.78 -11.60
C LEU A 10 -28.56 5.25 -13.07
N PRO A 11 -28.87 4.43 -14.09
CA PRO A 11 -28.88 4.86 -15.48
C PRO A 11 -29.85 6.01 -15.78
N ALA A 12 -31.03 6.04 -15.14
CA ALA A 12 -32.02 7.09 -15.34
C ALA A 12 -31.56 8.45 -14.77
N ILE A 13 -31.01 8.47 -13.55
CA ILE A 13 -30.48 9.69 -12.92
C ILE A 13 -29.34 10.27 -13.75
N GLN A 14 -28.41 9.44 -14.22
CA GLN A 14 -27.32 9.88 -15.08
C GLN A 14 -27.82 10.49 -16.40
N ALA A 15 -28.86 9.91 -17.01
CA ALA A 15 -29.46 10.46 -18.23
C ALA A 15 -30.11 11.83 -17.99
N VAL A 16 -30.80 12.01 -16.85
CA VAL A 16 -31.41 13.29 -16.45
C VAL A 16 -30.34 14.36 -16.24
N PHE A 17 -29.26 14.05 -15.51
CA PHE A 17 -28.15 15.00 -15.30
C PHE A 17 -27.47 15.40 -16.61
N ARG A 18 -27.25 14.46 -17.54
CA ARG A 18 -26.69 14.76 -18.86
C ARG A 18 -27.60 15.68 -19.67
N ALA A 19 -28.90 15.38 -19.71
CA ALA A 19 -29.89 16.21 -20.41
C ALA A 19 -29.99 17.61 -19.80
N MET A 20 -29.97 17.72 -18.47
CA MET A 20 -29.96 18.99 -17.73
C MET A 20 -28.69 19.79 -18.03
N GLY A 21 -27.52 19.14 -18.04
CA GLY A 21 -26.25 19.76 -18.42
C GLY A 21 -26.26 20.30 -19.84
N VAL A 22 -26.77 19.53 -20.81
CA VAL A 22 -26.93 20.01 -22.20
C VAL A 22 -27.88 21.20 -22.28
N SER A 23 -29.00 21.17 -21.55
CA SER A 23 -29.95 22.29 -21.49
C SER A 23 -29.33 23.55 -20.87
N ALA A 24 -28.55 23.40 -19.79
CA ALA A 24 -27.83 24.47 -19.13
C ALA A 24 -26.78 25.11 -20.07
N MET A 25 -26.00 24.29 -20.80
CA MET A 25 -25.03 24.78 -21.78
C MET A 25 -25.69 25.55 -22.95
N LYS A 26 -26.94 25.21 -23.29
CA LYS A 26 -27.74 25.91 -24.31
C LYS A 26 -28.36 27.23 -23.82
N GLY A 27 -28.10 27.66 -22.58
CA GLY A 27 -28.55 28.94 -22.05
C GLY A 27 -29.89 28.91 -21.32
N ASN A 28 -30.44 27.72 -21.01
CA ASN A 28 -31.62 27.63 -20.18
C ASN A 28 -31.30 28.06 -18.73
N ARG A 29 -31.71 29.28 -18.36
CA ARG A 29 -31.47 29.88 -17.04
C ARG A 29 -31.95 29.03 -15.86
N PHE A 30 -33.08 28.35 -16.00
CA PHE A 30 -33.59 27.46 -14.95
C PHE A 30 -32.67 26.25 -14.77
N ALA A 31 -32.31 25.58 -15.87
CA ALA A 31 -31.39 24.43 -15.81
C ALA A 31 -29.99 24.81 -15.30
N GLN A 32 -29.48 26.00 -15.67
CA GLN A 32 -28.21 26.52 -15.15
C GLN A 32 -28.25 26.73 -13.63
N ARG A 33 -29.32 27.37 -13.13
CA ARG A 33 -29.49 27.63 -11.71
C ARG A 33 -29.63 26.34 -10.91
N THR A 34 -30.49 25.42 -11.35
CA THR A 34 -30.70 24.13 -10.67
C THR A 34 -29.41 23.32 -10.63
N LEU A 35 -28.66 23.26 -11.74
CA LEU A 35 -27.38 22.54 -11.78
C LEU A 35 -26.34 23.18 -10.83
N ALA A 36 -26.23 24.51 -10.82
CA ALA A 36 -25.31 25.21 -9.93
C ALA A 36 -25.67 25.02 -8.45
N GLU A 37 -26.96 25.01 -8.11
CA GLU A 37 -27.43 24.73 -6.75
C GLU A 37 -27.10 23.29 -6.32
N LEU A 38 -27.31 22.30 -7.19
CA LEU A 38 -26.96 20.91 -6.92
C LEU A 38 -25.45 20.71 -6.72
N VAL A 39 -24.63 21.28 -7.61
CA VAL A 39 -23.16 21.20 -7.50
C VAL A 39 -22.68 21.86 -6.22
N ARG A 40 -23.19 23.06 -5.91
CA ARG A 40 -22.83 23.77 -4.67
C ARG A 40 -23.17 22.94 -3.43
N THR A 41 -24.34 22.31 -3.37
CA THR A 41 -24.72 21.47 -2.23
C THR A 41 -23.77 20.28 -2.10
N VAL A 42 -23.48 19.57 -3.19
CA VAL A 42 -22.57 18.42 -3.18
C VAL A 42 -21.15 18.84 -2.77
N GLU A 43 -20.63 19.96 -3.29
CA GLU A 43 -19.31 20.47 -2.92
C GLU A 43 -19.25 20.91 -1.45
N GLN A 44 -20.32 21.52 -0.92
CA GLN A 44 -20.41 21.92 0.48
C GLN A 44 -20.46 20.70 1.41
N GLU A 45 -21.24 19.68 1.07
CA GLU A 45 -21.33 18.43 1.82
C GLU A 45 -19.99 17.68 1.79
N ASP A 46 -19.37 17.55 0.62
CA ASP A 46 -18.06 16.91 0.47
C ASP A 46 -16.96 17.67 1.25
N GLN A 47 -16.96 19.01 1.19
CA GLN A 47 -16.04 19.82 1.97
C GLN A 47 -16.27 19.67 3.48
N ALA A 48 -17.52 19.63 3.93
CA ALA A 48 -17.84 19.42 5.34
C ALA A 48 -17.35 18.05 5.83
N LEU A 49 -17.59 16.99 5.06
CA LEU A 49 -17.12 15.63 5.37
C LEU A 49 -15.59 15.56 5.41
N ARG A 50 -14.89 16.23 4.48
CA ARG A 50 -13.43 16.29 4.50
C ARG A 50 -12.90 16.96 5.77
N ILE A 51 -13.49 18.08 6.18
CA ILE A 51 -13.09 18.80 7.39
C ILE A 51 -13.36 17.94 8.63
N GLU A 52 -14.53 17.31 8.72
CA GLU A 52 -14.89 16.42 9.83
C GLU A 52 -13.91 15.25 9.94
N ASN A 53 -13.61 14.60 8.81
CA ASN A 53 -12.67 13.48 8.77
C ASN A 53 -11.23 13.94 9.11
N LEU A 54 -10.81 15.12 8.64
CA LEU A 54 -9.52 15.71 9.00
C LEU A 54 -9.42 15.95 10.52
N ASP A 55 -10.46 16.50 11.13
CA ASP A 55 -10.52 16.77 12.57
C ASP A 55 -10.49 15.48 13.40
N ALA A 56 -11.28 14.48 12.99
CA ALA A 56 -11.30 13.16 13.62
C ALA A 56 -9.92 12.47 13.56
N MET A 57 -9.27 12.48 12.39
CA MET A 57 -7.96 11.87 12.19
C MET A 57 -6.85 12.64 12.90
N LEU A 58 -6.93 13.98 12.96
CA LEU A 58 -6.01 14.81 13.73
C LEU A 58 -6.11 14.51 15.23
N THR A 59 -7.34 14.50 15.76
CA THR A 59 -7.61 14.20 17.16
C THR A 59 -7.11 12.81 17.54
N TYR A 60 -7.40 11.81 16.71
CA TYR A 60 -6.90 10.45 16.88
C TYR A 60 -5.36 10.40 16.91
N LYS A 61 -4.72 11.03 15.93
CA LYS A 61 -3.25 11.06 15.81
C LYS A 61 -2.60 11.71 17.04
N MET A 62 -3.10 12.87 17.47
CA MET A 62 -2.58 13.57 18.65
C MET A 62 -2.78 12.77 19.94
N ALA A 63 -3.93 12.12 20.10
CA ALA A 63 -4.22 11.31 21.29
C ALA A 63 -3.23 10.14 21.41
N TRP A 64 -2.99 9.41 20.32
CA TRP A 64 -2.06 8.28 20.32
C TRP A 64 -0.59 8.69 20.40
N GLU A 65 -0.18 9.78 19.73
CA GLU A 65 1.19 10.30 19.88
C GLU A 65 1.50 10.67 21.33
N LYS A 66 0.54 11.30 22.03
CA LYS A 66 0.67 11.61 23.45
C LYS A 66 0.76 10.35 24.32
N GLU A 67 -0.02 9.33 24.02
CA GLU A 67 -0.03 8.08 24.79
C GLU A 67 1.25 7.26 24.57
N ILE A 68 1.74 7.20 23.33
CA ILE A 68 3.04 6.59 22.98
C ILE A 68 4.16 7.28 23.74
N GLU A 69 4.20 8.61 23.75
CA GLU A 69 5.21 9.39 24.46
C GLU A 69 5.13 9.16 25.97
N ARG A 70 3.91 9.10 26.52
CA ARG A 70 3.67 8.78 27.94
C ARG A 70 4.23 7.40 28.28
N CYS A 71 3.92 6.36 27.51
CA CYS A 71 4.42 5.01 27.74
C CYS A 71 5.95 4.94 27.65
N LYS A 72 6.56 5.61 26.67
CA LYS A 72 8.02 5.70 26.53
C LYS A 72 8.68 6.37 27.73
N SER A 73 8.14 7.48 28.20
CA SER A 73 8.67 8.20 29.37
C SER A 73 8.61 7.36 30.66
N LEU A 74 7.65 6.44 30.75
CA LEU A 74 7.43 5.57 31.91
C LEU A 74 8.09 4.19 31.77
N GLY A 75 8.74 3.90 30.64
CA GLY A 75 9.32 2.58 30.36
C GLY A 75 8.28 1.47 30.23
N LEU A 76 7.03 1.82 29.89
CA LEU A 76 5.95 0.86 29.62
C LEU A 76 6.05 0.32 28.19
N PRO A 77 5.45 -0.84 27.89
CA PRO A 77 5.38 -1.35 26.53
C PRO A 77 4.75 -0.32 25.58
N ASP A 78 5.35 -0.15 24.40
CA ASP A 78 4.90 0.81 23.39
C ASP A 78 3.53 0.36 22.85
N PRO A 79 2.47 1.19 22.98
CA PRO A 79 1.18 0.83 22.41
C PRO A 79 1.25 0.83 20.88
N ASP A 80 0.61 -0.16 20.26
CA ASP A 80 0.57 -0.34 18.80
C ASP A 80 -0.88 -0.20 18.30
N PRO A 81 -1.40 1.03 18.22
CA PRO A 81 -2.77 1.28 17.76
C PRO A 81 -2.90 1.00 16.26
N VAL A 82 -4.09 0.57 15.87
CA VAL A 82 -4.48 0.38 14.46
C VAL A 82 -5.62 1.35 14.15
N PRO A 83 -5.45 2.29 13.19
CA PRO A 83 -4.21 2.62 12.48
C PRO A 83 -3.12 3.27 13.34
N HIS A 84 -1.85 3.05 13.02
CA HIS A 84 -0.75 3.67 13.76
C HIS A 84 -0.61 5.17 13.39
N PRO A 85 -0.36 6.10 14.34
CA PRO A 85 -0.32 7.54 14.04
C PRO A 85 0.72 7.96 12.98
N LYS A 86 1.84 7.23 12.88
CA LYS A 86 2.87 7.45 11.82
C LYS A 86 2.39 7.07 10.41
N ASP A 87 1.32 6.29 10.30
CA ASP A 87 0.72 5.90 9.03
C ASP A 87 -0.33 6.92 8.54
N ILE A 88 -0.72 7.88 9.38
CA ILE A 88 -1.74 8.88 9.08
C ILE A 88 -1.08 10.17 8.55
N PHE A 89 -1.39 10.50 7.30
CA PHE A 89 -0.94 11.72 6.62
C PHE A 89 -2.11 12.67 6.43
N LEU A 90 -1.97 13.89 6.94
CA LEU A 90 -2.98 14.93 6.89
C LEU A 90 -2.48 16.06 6.00
N ASP A 91 -3.21 16.38 4.93
CA ASP A 91 -2.96 17.56 4.11
C ASP A 91 -3.92 18.68 4.51
N PHE A 92 -3.42 19.63 5.31
CA PHE A 92 -4.21 20.77 5.78
C PHE A 92 -4.59 21.77 4.68
N ARG A 93 -3.95 21.70 3.50
CA ARG A 93 -4.29 22.58 2.37
C ARG A 93 -5.48 22.05 1.59
N SER A 94 -5.52 20.74 1.33
CA SER A 94 -6.60 20.10 0.58
C SER A 94 -7.73 19.55 1.46
N GLY A 95 -7.47 19.38 2.77
CA GLY A 95 -8.37 18.70 3.70
C GLY A 95 -8.35 17.18 3.54
N GLU A 96 -7.41 16.63 2.77
CA GLU A 96 -7.34 15.19 2.50
C GLU A 96 -6.59 14.43 3.61
N THR A 97 -7.14 13.29 3.99
CA THR A 97 -6.52 12.34 4.92
C THR A 97 -6.13 11.07 4.18
N ASN A 98 -4.86 10.68 4.28
CA ASN A 98 -4.34 9.47 3.67
C ASN A 98 -3.73 8.56 4.74
N VAL A 99 -4.26 7.36 4.90
CA VAL A 99 -3.68 6.33 5.76
C VAL A 99 -2.83 5.39 4.90
N ARG A 100 -1.53 5.34 5.14
CA ARG A 100 -0.57 4.50 4.40
C ARG A 100 -0.14 3.28 5.21
N GLY A 101 -1.07 2.67 5.92
CA GLY A 101 -0.84 1.50 6.75
C GLY A 101 -2.14 0.76 7.00
N PRO A 102 -2.14 -0.29 7.82
CA PRO A 102 -3.35 -1.03 8.13
C PRO A 102 -4.34 -0.14 8.87
N MET A 103 -5.59 -0.10 8.38
CA MET A 103 -6.70 0.62 9.00
C MET A 103 -7.52 -0.30 9.92
N THR A 104 -7.52 -1.60 9.63
CA THR A 104 -8.24 -2.62 10.42
C THR A 104 -7.28 -3.65 11.01
N ARG A 105 -7.76 -4.41 12.01
CA ARG A 105 -6.98 -5.50 12.63
C ARG A 105 -6.70 -6.65 11.65
N GLU A 106 -7.61 -6.92 10.73
CA GLU A 106 -7.43 -7.94 9.69
C GLU A 106 -6.35 -7.53 8.71
N GLU A 107 -6.39 -6.27 8.24
CA GLU A 107 -5.33 -5.70 7.42
C GLU A 107 -3.98 -5.68 8.15
N ARG A 108 -3.98 -5.46 9.48
CA ARG A 108 -2.76 -5.54 10.28
C ARG A 108 -2.17 -6.94 10.26
N ALA A 109 -2.99 -7.99 10.40
CA ALA A 109 -2.50 -9.37 10.33
C ALA A 109 -1.88 -9.69 8.96
N GLU A 110 -2.52 -9.29 7.86
CA GLU A 110 -1.92 -9.43 6.52
C GLU A 110 -0.63 -8.62 6.37
N TRP A 111 -0.59 -7.43 6.96
CA TRP A 111 0.58 -6.57 6.96
C TRP A 111 1.75 -7.21 7.69
N ASP A 112 1.49 -7.77 8.87
CA ASP A 112 2.47 -8.47 9.70
C ASP A 112 3.00 -9.72 8.99
N GLU A 113 2.14 -10.48 8.30
CA GLU A 113 2.56 -11.62 7.47
C GLU A 113 3.49 -11.17 6.32
N ARG A 114 3.18 -10.05 5.66
CA ARG A 114 4.06 -9.48 4.61
C ARG A 114 5.41 -9.06 5.19
N LEU A 115 5.44 -8.39 6.35
CA LEU A 115 6.67 -7.99 7.03
C LEU A 115 7.47 -9.20 7.51
N GLN A 116 6.80 -10.25 7.95
CA GLN A 116 7.42 -11.53 8.30
C GLN A 116 8.08 -12.16 7.05
N ARG A 117 7.36 -12.25 5.92
CA ARG A 117 7.93 -12.79 4.68
C ARG A 117 9.15 -12.01 4.20
N ARG A 118 9.19 -10.69 4.41
CA ARG A 118 10.38 -9.86 4.15
C ARG A 118 11.54 -10.25 5.05
N THR A 119 11.29 -10.50 6.33
CA THR A 119 12.31 -10.93 7.29
C THR A 119 12.88 -12.30 6.90
N GLU A 120 12.00 -13.25 6.56
CA GLU A 120 12.41 -14.54 6.02
C GLU A 120 13.25 -14.39 4.73
N ALA A 121 12.89 -13.45 3.85
CA ALA A 121 13.68 -13.17 2.65
C ALA A 121 15.10 -12.69 2.98
N GLN A 122 15.27 -11.90 4.05
CA GLN A 122 16.58 -11.45 4.52
C GLN A 122 17.43 -12.64 5.02
N ASP A 123 16.82 -13.57 5.75
CA ASP A 123 17.50 -14.76 6.26
C ASP A 123 17.93 -15.66 5.10
N GLU A 124 17.04 -15.88 4.12
CA GLU A 124 17.34 -16.66 2.92
C GLU A 124 18.41 -16.02 2.04
N VAL A 125 18.41 -14.69 1.90
CA VAL A 125 19.48 -13.94 1.22
C VAL A 125 20.83 -14.18 1.90
N THR A 126 20.85 -14.12 3.24
CA THR A 126 22.07 -14.36 4.03
C THR A 126 22.55 -15.80 3.87
N TYR A 127 21.63 -16.75 3.92
CA TYR A 127 21.90 -18.17 3.71
C TYR A 127 22.44 -18.46 2.31
N ALA A 128 21.77 -17.98 1.26
CA ALA A 128 22.18 -18.15 -0.12
C ALA A 128 23.53 -17.51 -0.40
N ALA A 129 23.80 -16.32 0.13
CA ALA A 129 25.10 -15.66 0.03
C ALA A 129 26.22 -16.47 0.69
N ALA A 130 25.96 -17.06 1.86
CA ALA A 130 26.93 -17.93 2.54
C ALA A 130 27.20 -19.23 1.76
N LYS A 131 26.17 -19.86 1.19
CA LYS A 131 26.29 -21.08 0.38
C LYS A 131 26.99 -20.80 -0.96
N TYR A 132 26.68 -19.69 -1.62
CA TYR A 132 27.37 -19.24 -2.82
C TYR A 132 28.89 -19.10 -2.61
N LYS A 133 29.31 -18.50 -1.48
CA LYS A 133 30.73 -18.38 -1.11
C LYS A 133 31.43 -19.73 -0.90
N ARG A 134 30.71 -20.75 -0.45
CA ARG A 134 31.24 -22.10 -0.18
C ARG A 134 31.19 -23.02 -1.40
N ALA A 135 30.35 -22.72 -2.39
CA ALA A 135 30.20 -23.52 -3.59
C ALA A 135 31.48 -23.51 -4.44
N LYS A 136 31.93 -24.69 -4.87
CA LYS A 136 33.18 -24.85 -5.62
C LYS A 136 32.93 -24.97 -7.12
N ASP A 137 31.85 -25.61 -7.51
CA ASP A 137 31.46 -25.85 -8.89
C ASP A 137 30.51 -24.77 -9.44
N GLU A 138 30.64 -24.50 -10.73
CA GLU A 138 29.92 -23.42 -11.40
C GLU A 138 28.40 -23.66 -11.42
N ARG A 139 27.98 -24.93 -11.54
CA ARG A 139 26.57 -25.31 -11.49
C ARG A 139 25.93 -24.95 -10.14
N THR A 140 26.56 -25.34 -9.04
CA THR A 140 26.05 -25.03 -7.70
C THR A 140 26.13 -23.53 -7.41
N LYS A 141 27.17 -22.83 -7.87
CA LYS A 141 27.23 -21.36 -7.79
C LYS A 141 26.06 -20.68 -8.49
N ASN A 142 25.74 -21.07 -9.73
CA ASN A 142 24.62 -20.50 -10.48
C ASN A 142 23.27 -20.79 -9.81
N MET A 143 23.08 -22.01 -9.28
CA MET A 143 21.87 -22.34 -8.52
C MET A 143 21.70 -21.45 -7.28
N TRP A 144 22.75 -21.26 -6.48
CA TRP A 144 22.69 -20.37 -5.31
C TRP A 144 22.54 -18.91 -5.70
N LEU A 145 23.10 -18.50 -6.84
CA LEU A 145 22.96 -17.14 -7.34
C LEU A 145 21.53 -16.84 -7.79
N ASP A 146 20.87 -17.80 -8.44
CA ASP A 146 19.46 -17.69 -8.82
C ASP A 146 18.58 -17.58 -7.58
N HIS A 147 18.82 -18.43 -6.56
CA HIS A 147 18.11 -18.37 -5.28
C HIS A 147 18.33 -17.03 -4.56
N TRP A 148 19.58 -16.59 -4.47
CA TRP A 148 19.95 -15.30 -3.87
C TRP A 148 19.27 -14.12 -4.56
N SER A 149 19.27 -14.13 -5.90
CA SER A 149 18.63 -13.07 -6.71
C SER A 149 17.11 -13.09 -6.56
N PHE A 150 16.50 -14.27 -6.46
CA PHE A 150 15.07 -14.43 -6.24
C PHE A 150 14.64 -13.88 -4.88
N GLU A 151 15.31 -14.25 -3.79
CA GLU A 151 14.95 -13.81 -2.44
C GLU A 151 15.23 -12.33 -2.21
N GLN A 152 16.33 -11.81 -2.77
CA GLN A 152 16.60 -10.37 -2.79
C GLN A 152 15.47 -9.59 -3.48
N ARG A 153 14.90 -10.15 -4.55
CA ARG A 153 13.76 -9.55 -5.25
C ARG A 153 12.48 -9.56 -4.41
N ILE A 154 12.22 -10.66 -3.70
CA ILE A 154 11.06 -10.72 -2.78
C ILE A 154 11.21 -9.67 -1.68
N PHE A 155 12.40 -9.56 -1.09
CA PHE A 155 12.70 -8.53 -0.11
C PHE A 155 12.42 -7.13 -0.66
N ASP A 156 13.01 -6.79 -1.81
CA ASP A 156 12.86 -5.45 -2.41
C ASP A 156 11.40 -5.16 -2.79
N ASN A 157 10.67 -6.15 -3.32
CA ASN A 157 9.27 -5.97 -3.68
C ASN A 157 8.38 -5.61 -2.48
N ILE A 158 8.58 -6.27 -1.34
CA ILE A 158 7.83 -5.98 -0.13
C ILE A 158 8.30 -4.66 0.48
N ASN A 159 9.62 -4.48 0.61
CA ASN A 159 10.22 -3.33 1.26
C ASN A 159 9.94 -2.01 0.53
N ASP A 160 9.92 -2.01 -0.81
CA ASP A 160 9.66 -0.79 -1.59
C ASP A 160 8.19 -0.34 -1.52
N ARG A 161 7.27 -1.26 -1.17
CA ARG A 161 5.82 -1.00 -1.12
C ARG A 161 5.33 -0.54 0.25
N VAL A 162 6.10 -0.80 1.31
CA VAL A 162 5.77 -0.31 2.65
C VAL A 162 6.22 1.15 2.83
N PRO A 163 5.57 1.94 3.70
CA PRO A 163 6.00 3.28 4.05
C PRO A 163 7.46 3.32 4.52
N LYS A 164 8.12 4.45 4.28
CA LYS A 164 9.55 4.67 4.58
C LYS A 164 9.97 4.26 5.99
N HIS A 165 9.11 4.43 7.00
CA HIS A 165 9.45 4.10 8.38
C HIS A 165 9.40 2.61 8.71
N TYR A 166 8.78 1.78 7.85
CA TYR A 166 8.87 0.32 7.93
C TYR A 166 10.03 -0.25 7.11
N GLN A 167 10.66 0.55 6.24
CA GLN A 167 11.70 0.05 5.34
C GLN A 167 12.96 -0.35 6.09
N VAL A 168 13.53 -1.49 5.73
CA VAL A 168 14.76 -2.03 6.31
C VAL A 168 15.82 -2.17 5.22
N LYS A 169 17.10 -2.05 5.60
CA LYS A 169 18.24 -2.25 4.71
C LYS A 169 18.51 -3.74 4.55
N LEU A 170 18.55 -4.22 3.30
CA LEU A 170 18.95 -5.59 3.00
C LEU A 170 20.45 -5.81 3.28
N GLU A 171 20.78 -6.82 4.08
CA GLU A 171 22.14 -7.31 4.29
C GLU A 171 22.52 -8.38 3.27
N ASN A 172 23.83 -8.55 3.01
CA ASN A 172 24.35 -9.55 2.08
C ASN A 172 23.73 -9.46 0.67
N ARG A 173 23.55 -8.23 0.17
CA ARG A 173 22.99 -7.96 -1.16
C ARG A 173 23.94 -8.42 -2.29
N SER A 174 23.39 -9.05 -3.31
CA SER A 174 24.06 -9.31 -4.58
C SER A 174 24.09 -8.05 -5.44
N TYR A 175 25.29 -7.68 -5.91
CA TYR A 175 25.53 -6.51 -6.78
C TYR A 175 25.75 -6.89 -8.25
N LEU A 176 25.37 -8.10 -8.67
CA LEU A 176 25.42 -8.48 -10.08
C LEU A 176 24.46 -7.66 -10.94
N LYS A 177 24.71 -7.66 -12.25
CA LYS A 177 24.07 -6.79 -13.25
C LYS A 177 22.53 -6.89 -13.26
N ASP A 178 21.99 -8.08 -13.03
CA ASP A 178 20.54 -8.35 -13.10
C ASP A 178 19.88 -8.47 -11.72
N ALA A 179 20.63 -8.23 -10.63
CA ALA A 179 20.10 -8.29 -9.28
C ALA A 179 19.30 -7.02 -8.94
N SER A 180 18.15 -7.16 -8.28
CA SER A 180 17.27 -6.04 -7.94
C SER A 180 17.96 -5.02 -7.03
N ARG A 181 17.46 -3.79 -7.07
CA ARG A 181 17.91 -2.66 -6.28
C ARG A 181 16.77 -2.09 -5.45
N PRO A 182 17.08 -1.41 -4.33
CA PRO A 182 16.07 -0.68 -3.57
C PRO A 182 15.38 0.36 -4.46
N GLY A 183 14.05 0.41 -4.37
CA GLY A 183 13.21 1.28 -5.17
C GLY A 183 12.92 0.79 -6.58
N ASP A 184 13.36 -0.40 -7.01
CA ASP A 184 12.99 -0.95 -8.32
C ASP A 184 11.51 -1.32 -8.41
N PHE A 185 10.86 -1.58 -7.27
CA PHE A 185 9.45 -1.96 -7.18
C PHE A 185 8.55 -0.87 -6.60
N ALA A 186 9.06 0.37 -6.52
CA ALA A 186 8.28 1.51 -6.07
C ALA A 186 7.04 1.70 -6.96
N PRO A 187 5.87 2.07 -6.37
CA PRO A 187 4.59 2.09 -7.08
C PRO A 187 4.53 3.09 -8.25
N ASP A 188 5.41 4.09 -8.26
CA ASP A 188 5.57 5.08 -9.33
C ASP A 188 6.41 4.58 -10.53
N LYS A 189 7.12 3.46 -10.38
CA LYS A 189 7.86 2.83 -11.48
C LYS A 189 7.00 1.80 -12.22
N LYS A 190 6.92 1.93 -13.55
CA LYS A 190 6.36 0.88 -14.40
C LYS A 190 7.20 -0.39 -14.21
N ALA A 191 6.57 -1.48 -13.80
CA ALA A 191 7.20 -2.79 -13.68
C ALA A 191 7.67 -3.29 -15.06
N ASN A 192 8.88 -2.89 -15.47
CA ASN A 192 9.53 -3.35 -16.67
C ASN A 192 10.28 -4.65 -16.35
N TRP A 193 9.58 -5.78 -16.32
CA TRP A 193 10.31 -7.05 -16.38
C TRP A 193 9.54 -8.18 -17.06
N ARG A 194 10.23 -8.81 -18.01
CA ARG A 194 9.81 -10.03 -18.73
C ARG A 194 10.28 -11.23 -17.93
N GLY A 195 9.31 -12.04 -17.48
CA GLY A 195 9.51 -13.19 -16.62
C GLY A 195 10.54 -14.21 -17.09
N SER A 196 11.62 -14.38 -16.33
CA SER A 196 12.28 -15.68 -16.21
C SER A 196 11.40 -16.59 -15.34
N LYS A 197 10.81 -17.59 -15.99
CA LYS A 197 10.02 -18.66 -15.37
C LYS A 197 10.97 -19.64 -14.68
N THR A 198 11.31 -19.38 -13.43
CA THR A 198 11.93 -20.40 -12.57
C THR A 198 11.09 -20.53 -11.31
N THR A 199 10.14 -21.46 -11.34
CA THR A 199 9.41 -21.92 -10.17
C THR A 199 10.40 -22.69 -9.28
N PHE A 200 10.90 -22.03 -8.23
CA PHE A 200 11.57 -22.70 -7.12
C PHE A 200 10.49 -23.42 -6.30
N LYS A 201 10.45 -24.76 -6.35
CA LYS A 201 9.73 -25.55 -5.34
C LYS A 201 10.50 -25.39 -4.03
N ARG A 202 9.80 -25.00 -2.95
CA ARG A 202 10.30 -25.14 -1.57
C ARG A 202 10.79 -26.57 -1.42
N VAL A 203 12.10 -26.76 -1.27
CA VAL A 203 12.65 -28.01 -0.76
C VAL A 203 12.43 -27.91 0.74
N ALA A 204 11.36 -28.54 1.22
CA ALA A 204 11.19 -28.78 2.65
C ALA A 204 12.43 -29.55 3.11
N ALA A 205 13.14 -28.99 4.08
CA ALA A 205 14.18 -29.69 4.80
C ALA A 205 13.47 -30.70 5.71
N ASP A 206 13.43 -31.95 5.27
CA ASP A 206 13.26 -33.09 6.16
C ASP A 206 14.63 -33.35 6.80
N GLU A 207 14.87 -32.72 7.95
CA GLU A 207 15.80 -33.22 8.97
C GLU A 207 14.94 -33.81 10.09
N GLU A 208 14.84 -35.14 10.12
CA GLU A 208 14.40 -36.09 11.17
C GLU A 208 14.21 -37.41 10.39
N GLU A 209 15.00 -38.48 10.50
CA GLU A 209 15.68 -39.14 11.61
C GLU A 209 16.81 -40.05 11.06
#